data_AF-A0A1Q6PLX2-F1
#
_entry.id   AF-A0A1Q6PLX2-F1
#
_cell.length_a   1.000
_cell.length_b   1.000
_cell.length_c   1.000
_cell.angle_alpha   90.00
_cell.angle_beta   90.00
_cell.angle_gamma   90.00
#
_symmetry.space_group_name_H-M   'P 1'
#
loop_
_entity.id
_entity.type
_entity.pdbx_description
1 polymer ?
#
loop_
_entity_poly.entity_id
_entity_poly.type
_entity_poly.pdbx_seq_one_letter_code
_entity_poly.pdbx_strand_id
1 'polypeptide(L)'
;MQASVNERELVLDMLLQITRDGEYSHIVIKNVLDKYQYLDKRERAFITRVVNGTLERMIEIDYIINQFSKVKVNKMKPVIRTILRSSVYQMKYMDSVPDSAICNEAVKLAGKRGFVSGQDQLSG
;
A
#
# COMPACT_ATOMS: atom_id res chain seq x y z
N MET A 1 -12.29 -18.12 -14.27
CA MET A 1 -12.17 -17.43 -12.98
C MET A 1 -11.07 -16.39 -13.13
N GLN A 2 -11.38 -15.10 -13.23
CA GLN A 2 -10.36 -14.07 -13.16
C GLN A 2 -9.77 -14.08 -11.75
N ALA A 3 -8.45 -14.09 -11.63
CA ALA A 3 -7.81 -13.88 -10.35
C ALA A 3 -8.23 -12.49 -9.84
N SER A 4 -8.91 -12.43 -8.69
CA SER A 4 -9.28 -11.17 -8.06
C SER A 4 -7.99 -10.41 -7.75
N VAL A 5 -7.81 -9.24 -8.37
CA VAL A 5 -6.68 -8.36 -8.08
C VAL A 5 -6.82 -7.92 -6.63
N ASN A 6 -5.79 -8.16 -5.80
CA ASN A 6 -5.79 -7.64 -4.44
C ASN A 6 -5.48 -6.14 -4.51
N GLU A 7 -6.45 -5.30 -4.19
CA GLU A 7 -6.33 -3.84 -4.32
C GLU A 7 -5.24 -3.29 -3.41
N ARG A 8 -5.01 -3.91 -2.24
CA ARG A 8 -3.95 -3.50 -1.31
C ARG A 8 -2.56 -3.89 -1.79
N GLU A 9 -2.43 -4.99 -2.53
CA GLU A 9 -1.18 -5.32 -3.21
C GLU A 9 -0.86 -4.29 -4.29
N LEU A 10 -1.86 -3.89 -5.07
CA LEU A 10 -1.70 -2.84 -6.08
C LEU A 10 -1.32 -1.50 -5.45
N VAL A 11 -1.99 -1.10 -4.37
CA VAL A 11 -1.63 0.07 -3.56
C VAL A 11 -0.19 0.00 -3.07
N LEU A 12 0.25 -1.16 -2.55
CA LEU A 12 1.62 -1.35 -2.08
C LEU A 12 2.63 -1.15 -3.21
N ASP A 13 2.41 -1.75 -4.37
CA ASP A 13 3.30 -1.61 -5.53
C ASP A 13 3.37 -0.17 -6.03
N MET A 14 2.23 0.51 -6.10
CA MET A 14 2.18 1.93 -6.46
C MET A 14 2.95 2.81 -5.48
N LEU A 15 2.73 2.63 -4.18
CA LEU A 15 3.42 3.41 -3.15
C LEU A 15 4.92 3.12 -3.13
N LEU A 16 5.36 1.91 -3.45
CA LEU A 16 6.78 1.58 -3.60
C LEU A 16 7.39 2.29 -4.80
N GLN A 17 6.76 2.25 -5.97
CA GLN A 17 7.24 2.99 -7.15
C GLN A 17 7.42 4.48 -6.82
N ILE A 18 6.47 5.08 -6.12
CA ILE A 18 6.50 6.51 -5.79
C ILE A 18 7.54 6.82 -4.70
N THR A 19 7.54 6.07 -3.59
CA THR A 19 8.30 6.44 -2.39
C THR A 19 9.69 5.82 -2.28
N ARG A 20 9.95 4.74 -3.05
CA ARG A 20 11.25 4.07 -3.13
C ARG A 20 11.95 4.39 -4.45
N ASP A 21 11.23 4.29 -5.57
CA ASP A 21 11.84 4.40 -6.91
C ASP A 21 11.81 5.85 -7.45
N GLY A 22 11.07 6.75 -6.80
CA GLY A 22 11.04 8.17 -7.14
C GLY A 22 10.12 8.52 -8.31
N GLU A 23 9.25 7.60 -8.71
CA GLU A 23 8.28 7.81 -9.78
C GLU A 23 7.22 8.86 -9.40
N TYR A 24 6.78 9.63 -10.39
CA TYR A 24 5.76 10.65 -10.16
C TYR A 24 4.39 10.03 -9.87
N SER A 25 3.78 10.41 -8.75
CA SER A 25 2.49 9.84 -8.29
C SER A 25 1.38 9.92 -9.34
N HIS A 26 1.23 11.06 -10.02
CA HIS A 26 0.21 11.24 -11.05
C HIS A 26 0.41 10.32 -12.26
N ILE A 27 1.66 10.02 -12.62
CA ILE A 27 1.99 9.09 -13.71
C ILE A 27 1.67 7.65 -13.28
N VAL A 28 2.13 7.23 -12.10
CA VAL A 28 1.89 5.88 -11.56
C VAL A 28 0.39 5.60 -11.42
N ILE A 29 -0.37 6.54 -10.84
CA ILE A 29 -1.81 6.40 -10.67
C ILE A 29 -2.51 6.29 -12.01
N LYS A 30 -2.19 7.18 -12.97
CA LYS A 30 -2.78 7.12 -14.32
C LYS A 30 -2.49 5.77 -14.98
N ASN A 31 -1.23 5.35 -15.04
CA ASN A 31 -0.83 4.12 -15.71
C ASN A 31 -1.51 2.87 -15.11
N VAL A 32 -1.64 2.82 -13.78
CA VAL A 32 -2.34 1.72 -13.12
C VAL A 32 -3.84 1.77 -13.40
N LEU A 33 -4.50 2.92 -13.30
CA LEU A 33 -5.93 3.00 -13.59
C LEU A 33 -6.26 2.69 -15.07
N ASP A 34 -5.39 3.06 -16.00
CA ASP A 34 -5.49 2.72 -17.42
C ASP A 34 -5.33 1.20 -17.64
N LYS A 35 -4.33 0.58 -16.98
CA LYS A 35 -4.06 -0.87 -17.06
C LYS A 35 -5.18 -1.71 -16.43
N TYR A 36 -5.78 -1.23 -15.35
CA TYR A 36 -6.80 -1.93 -14.57
C TYR A 36 -8.21 -1.34 -14.81
N GLN A 37 -8.49 -0.87 -16.02
CA GLN A 37 -9.78 -0.28 -16.40
C GLN A 37 -10.99 -1.21 -16.21
N TYR A 38 -10.76 -2.53 -16.16
CA TYR A 38 -11.79 -3.55 -15.92
C TYR A 38 -12.24 -3.65 -14.46
N LEU A 39 -11.47 -3.08 -13.52
CA LEU A 39 -11.91 -2.95 -12.12
C LEU A 39 -13.16 -2.09 -12.06
N ASP A 40 -14.02 -2.35 -11.09
CA ASP A 40 -15.21 -1.55 -10.88
C ASP A 40 -14.87 -0.14 -10.34
N LYS A 41 -15.87 0.74 -10.30
CA LYS A 41 -15.69 2.12 -9.83
C LYS A 41 -15.28 2.17 -8.35
N ARG A 42 -15.73 1.24 -7.51
CA ARG A 42 -15.44 1.22 -6.08
C ARG A 42 -14.01 0.77 -5.82
N GLU A 43 -13.54 -0.26 -6.52
CA GLU A 43 -12.17 -0.77 -6.46
C GLU A 43 -11.17 0.32 -6.85
N ARG A 44 -11.40 0.99 -8.01
CA ARG A 44 -10.54 2.11 -8.44
C ARG A 44 -10.57 3.27 -7.44
N ALA A 45 -11.75 3.62 -6.92
CA ALA A 45 -11.88 4.69 -5.93
C ALA A 45 -11.14 4.35 -4.63
N PHE A 46 -11.19 3.10 -4.19
CA PHE A 46 -10.43 2.60 -3.03
C PHE A 46 -8.93 2.76 -3.26
N ILE A 47 -8.40 2.25 -4.37
CA ILE A 47 -6.98 2.34 -4.71
C ILE A 47 -6.50 3.79 -4.70
N THR A 48 -7.18 4.67 -5.45
CA THR A 48 -6.81 6.09 -5.53
C THR A 48 -6.87 6.76 -4.15
N ARG A 49 -7.91 6.49 -3.36
CA ARG A 49 -8.07 7.07 -2.02
C ARG A 49 -6.95 6.66 -1.08
N VAL A 50 -6.55 5.38 -1.09
CA VAL A 50 -5.48 4.89 -0.22
C VAL A 50 -4.12 5.44 -0.66
N VAL A 51 -3.80 5.41 -1.97
CA VAL A 51 -2.51 5.91 -2.47
C VAL A 51 -2.36 7.41 -2.19
N ASN A 52 -3.31 8.23 -2.64
CA ASN A 52 -3.22 9.69 -2.49
C ASN A 52 -3.20 10.08 -1.01
N GLY A 53 -4.14 9.56 -0.23
CA GLY A 53 -4.22 9.96 1.17
C GLY A 53 -3.03 9.46 2.01
N THR A 54 -2.44 8.31 1.66
CA THR A 54 -1.17 7.87 2.29
C THR A 54 -0.04 8.85 1.97
N LEU A 55 0.10 9.27 0.71
CA LEU A 55 1.13 10.22 0.28
C LEU A 55 0.95 11.60 0.94
N GLU A 56 -0.27 12.12 0.94
CA GLU A 56 -0.62 13.42 1.52
C GLU A 56 -0.36 13.49 3.03
N ARG A 57 -0.49 12.35 3.73
CA ARG A 57 -0.39 12.27 5.19
C ARG A 57 0.88 11.59 5.70
N MET A 58 1.88 11.35 4.85
CA MET A 58 3.08 10.59 5.23
C MET A 58 3.77 11.08 6.50
N ILE A 59 3.90 12.40 6.69
CA ILE A 59 4.57 12.97 7.87
C ILE A 59 3.80 12.62 9.15
N GLU A 60 2.48 12.78 9.13
CA GLU A 60 1.62 12.47 10.26
C GLU A 60 1.58 10.96 10.53
N ILE A 61 1.45 10.15 9.48
CA ILE A 61 1.45 8.69 9.57
C ILE A 61 2.77 8.19 10.14
N ASP A 62 3.90 8.73 9.68
CA ASP A 62 5.23 8.40 10.19
C ASP A 62 5.36 8.76 11.66
N TYR A 63 4.84 9.92 12.07
CA TYR A 63 4.80 10.31 13.47
C TYR A 63 4.00 9.30 14.32
N ILE A 64 2.81 8.90 13.85
CA ILE A 64 1.95 7.91 14.52
C ILE A 64 2.69 6.58 14.67
N ILE A 65 3.27 6.04 13.58
CA ILE A 65 4.02 4.77 13.59
C ILE A 65 5.16 4.84 14.62
N ASN A 66 5.87 5.96 14.67
CA ASN A 66 7.00 6.15 15.58
C ASN A 66 6.61 6.24 17.06
N GLN A 67 5.34 6.47 17.40
CA GLN A 67 4.85 6.40 18.79
C GLN A 67 4.70 4.96 19.29
N PHE A 68 4.40 4.02 18.39
CA PHE A 68 4.11 2.62 18.76
C PHE A 68 5.24 1.65 18.42
N SER A 69 6.13 2.00 17.48
CA SER A 69 7.21 1.12 17.03
C SER A 69 8.54 1.41 17.73
N LYS A 70 9.21 0.33 18.18
CA LYS A 70 10.61 0.40 18.65
C LYS A 70 11.57 0.75 17.51
N VAL A 71 11.29 0.27 16.29
CA VAL A 71 12.09 0.58 15.10
C VAL A 71 11.53 1.86 14.48
N LYS A 72 12.38 2.87 14.29
CA LYS A 72 11.95 4.11 13.63
C LYS A 72 11.56 3.83 12.18
N VAL A 73 10.50 4.50 11.71
CA VAL A 73 9.89 4.24 10.40
C VAL A 73 10.91 4.35 9.25
N ASN A 74 11.81 5.32 9.31
CA ASN A 74 12.87 5.52 8.31
C ASN A 74 13.93 4.40 8.30
N LYS A 75 14.05 3.61 9.37
CA LYS A 75 14.93 2.44 9.47
C LYS A 75 14.27 1.13 9.04
N MET A 76 12.96 1.12 8.82
CA MET A 76 12.25 -0.07 8.33
C MET A 76 12.56 -0.35 6.86
N LYS A 77 12.51 -1.62 6.46
CA LYS A 77 12.56 -2.02 5.04
C LYS A 77 11.45 -1.30 4.27
N PRO A 78 11.69 -0.82 3.03
CA PRO A 78 10.71 -0.02 2.27
C PRO A 78 9.32 -0.66 2.17
N VAL A 79 9.27 -1.98 1.94
CA VAL A 79 8.02 -2.75 1.90
C VAL A 79 7.25 -2.67 3.21
N ILE A 80 7.92 -2.98 4.34
CA ILE A 80 7.30 -2.96 5.68
C ILE A 80 6.81 -1.56 6.05
N ARG A 81 7.65 -0.55 5.80
CA ARG A 81 7.29 0.85 5.99
C ARG A 81 6.03 1.22 5.21
N THR A 82 5.94 0.79 3.95
CA THR A 82 4.82 1.13 3.07
C THR A 82 3.53 0.42 3.50
N ILE A 83 3.61 -0.85 3.88
CA ILE A 83 2.47 -1.60 4.44
C ILE A 83 1.93 -0.90 5.70
N LEU A 84 2.82 -0.52 6.62
CA LEU A 84 2.41 0.17 7.84
C LEU A 84 1.80 1.54 7.54
N ARG A 85 2.39 2.31 6.62
CA ARG A 85 1.87 3.64 6.24
C ARG A 85 0.45 3.55 5.68
N SER A 86 0.21 2.67 4.71
CA SER A 86 -1.12 2.51 4.11
C SER A 86 -2.13 1.90 5.08
N SER A 87 -1.68 1.06 6.03
CA SER A 87 -2.55 0.50 7.08
C SER A 87 -3.01 1.57 8.06
N VAL A 88 -2.09 2.41 8.56
CA VAL A 88 -2.42 3.53 9.45
C VAL A 88 -3.35 4.52 8.76
N TYR A 89 -3.12 4.81 7.47
CA TYR A 89 -4.04 5.66 6.71
C TYR A 89 -5.46 5.07 6.69
N GLN A 90 -5.60 3.79 6.35
CA GLN A 90 -6.91 3.13 6.31
C GLN A 90 -7.60 3.16 7.69
N MET A 91 -6.89 2.80 8.76
CA MET A 91 -7.44 2.77 10.12
C MET A 91 -7.91 4.15 10.58
N LYS A 92 -7.18 5.22 10.21
CA LYS A 92 -7.47 6.57 10.69
C LYS A 92 -8.49 7.32 9.84
N TYR A 93 -8.60 7.03 8.55
CA TYR A 93 -9.31 7.87 7.58
C TYR A 93 -10.36 7.13 6.73
N MET A 94 -10.55 5.83 6.96
CA MET A 94 -11.48 4.99 6.21
C MET A 94 -12.37 4.17 7.13
N ASP A 95 -13.31 4.85 7.81
CA ASP A 95 -14.26 4.25 8.76
C ASP A 95 -15.07 3.07 8.19
N SER A 96 -15.20 3.00 6.85
CA SER A 96 -15.87 1.90 6.16
C SER A 96 -15.04 0.62 6.05
N VAL A 97 -13.76 0.65 6.44
CA VAL A 97 -12.84 -0.49 6.36
C VAL A 97 -12.58 -1.02 7.78
N PRO A 98 -13.03 -2.24 8.13
CA PRO A 98 -12.81 -2.78 9.45
C PRO A 98 -11.32 -2.94 9.80
N ASP A 99 -10.92 -2.53 11.01
CA ASP A 99 -9.54 -2.63 11.50
C ASP A 99 -8.97 -4.06 11.39
N SER A 100 -9.80 -5.07 11.67
CA SER A 100 -9.42 -6.48 11.55
C SER A 100 -9.05 -6.87 10.12
N ALA A 101 -9.77 -6.35 9.11
CA ALA A 101 -9.46 -6.58 7.70
C ALA A 101 -8.14 -5.90 7.30
N ILE A 102 -7.89 -4.69 7.80
CA ILE A 102 -6.64 -3.96 7.56
C ILE A 102 -5.45 -4.74 8.13
N CYS A 103 -5.53 -5.15 9.39
CA CYS A 103 -4.49 -5.95 10.05
C CYS A 103 -4.23 -7.28 9.33
N ASN A 104 -5.28 -8.01 8.97
CA ASN A 104 -5.15 -9.30 8.30
C ASN A 104 -4.45 -9.17 6.94
N GLU A 105 -4.83 -8.18 6.13
CA GLU A 105 -4.21 -7.95 4.83
C GLU A 105 -2.77 -7.45 4.97
N ALA A 106 -2.47 -6.59 5.95
CA ALA A 106 -1.11 -6.14 6.23
C ALA A 106 -0.18 -7.32 6.56
N VAL A 107 -0.64 -8.28 7.38
CA VAL A 107 0.12 -9.50 7.71
C VAL A 107 0.32 -10.37 6.47
N LYS A 108 -0.72 -10.58 5.64
CA LYS A 108 -0.59 -11.36 4.40
C LYS A 108 0.42 -10.72 3.44
N LEU A 109 0.36 -9.41 3.24
CA LEU A 109 1.29 -8.68 2.37
C LEU A 109 2.73 -8.76 2.90
N ALA A 110 2.93 -8.61 4.21
CA ALA A 110 4.24 -8.78 4.83
C ALA A 110 4.75 -10.21 4.68
N GLY A 111 3.88 -11.22 4.81
CA GLY A 111 4.17 -12.63 4.52
C GLY A 111 4.68 -12.83 3.10
N LYS A 112 3.88 -12.40 2.12
CA LYS A 112 4.15 -12.55 0.69
C LYS A 112 5.44 -11.84 0.25
N ARG A 113 5.72 -10.65 0.79
CA ARG A 113 6.85 -9.80 0.36
C ARG A 113 8.09 -9.86 1.27
N GLY A 114 7.95 -10.42 2.47
CA GLY A 114 8.95 -10.29 3.54
C GLY A 114 9.38 -11.59 4.23
N PHE A 115 8.62 -12.67 4.15
CA PHE A 115 8.93 -13.93 4.84
C PHE A 115 9.17 -15.13 3.93
N VAL A 116 8.89 -15.01 2.62
CA VAL A 116 9.40 -15.96 1.63
C VAL A 116 10.77 -15.47 1.19
N SER A 117 11.80 -16.12 1.72
CA SER A 117 13.17 -16.03 1.24
C SER A 117 13.22 -16.28 -0.27
N GLY A 118 13.58 -15.25 -1.05
CA GLY A 118 14.09 -15.32 -2.42
C GLY A 118 13.19 -16.00 -3.47
N GLN A 119 12.59 -15.22 -4.37
CA GLN A 119 12.69 -15.39 -5.84
C GLN A 119 11.65 -14.51 -6.56
N ASP A 120 12.16 -13.85 -7.60
CA ASP A 120 11.52 -13.52 -8.88
C ASP A 120 10.00 -13.33 -8.93
N GLN A 121 9.59 -12.06 -9.01
CA GLN A 121 8.44 -11.66 -9.83
C GLN A 121 8.71 -10.27 -10.46
N LEU A 122 9.75 -10.20 -11.29
CA LEU A 122 9.92 -9.17 -12.31
C LEU A 122 10.29 -9.85 -13.63
N SER A 123 9.35 -10.63 -14.17
CA SER A 123 9.36 -11.12 -15.55
C SER A 123 7.91 -11.41 -15.94
N GLY A 124 7.35 -10.50 -16.74
CA GLY A 124 5.99 -10.55 -17.26
C GLY A 124 5.72 -9.29 -18.08
#